data_AF-A0A7C6NGF9-F1
#
_entry.id   AF-A0A7C6NGF9-F1
#
_cell.length_a   1.000
_cell.length_b   1.000
_cell.length_c   1.000
_cell.angle_alpha   90.00
_cell.angle_beta   90.00
_cell.angle_gamma   90.00
#
_symmetry.space_group_name_H-M   'P 1'
#
loop_
_entity.id
_entity.type
_entity.pdbx_description
1 polymer ?
#
loop_
_entity_poly.entity_id
_entity_poly.type
_entity_poly.pdbx_seq_one_letter_code
_entity_poly.pdbx_strand_id
1 'polypeptide(L)'
;MKSKIICLILVLAISFSTIITAATITDVPKNHWAYEDVKFSIDKGLLELFEDGSFRGSDTVTRYQLAAIIARLLKEIERGTISLSQQDMQVLRELTVEFQEELVDLAIKGEVFSEQIKVLEEKILIHDEDITDIIGTDIAGIREDINKLNERINNTESDVSSIIDSIIKLGLLEERIMQIEKQNLETQKQIADLREINLEITDDTIQGLSDRITINATRLNLLQDEISNLKAELENKNREIERLEVENSNYKTYLYGVGAVSLILLLLSS
;
A
#
# COMPACT_ATOMS: atom_id res chain seq x y z
N MET A 1 -117.28 -21.61 -2.88
CA MET A 1 -116.65 -21.03 -1.66
C MET A 1 -115.11 -20.96 -1.71
N LYS A 2 -114.41 -21.74 -2.55
CA LYS A 2 -112.93 -21.72 -2.63
C LYS A 2 -112.34 -20.43 -3.25
N SER A 3 -113.05 -19.78 -4.18
CA SER A 3 -112.61 -18.51 -4.80
C SER A 3 -112.64 -17.30 -3.85
N LYS A 4 -113.51 -17.31 -2.84
CA LYS A 4 -113.61 -16.21 -1.85
C LYS A 4 -112.49 -16.26 -0.80
N ILE A 5 -111.95 -17.45 -0.52
CA ILE A 5 -110.83 -17.63 0.43
C ILE A 5 -109.51 -17.18 -0.19
N ILE A 6 -109.33 -17.38 -1.51
CA ILE A 6 -108.13 -16.96 -2.23
C ILE A 6 -108.01 -15.43 -2.28
N CYS A 7 -109.11 -14.69 -2.52
CA CYS A 7 -109.08 -13.23 -2.44
C CYS A 7 -108.83 -12.71 -1.02
N LEU A 8 -109.31 -13.40 0.03
CA LEU A 8 -109.10 -12.96 1.41
C LEU A 8 -107.62 -13.07 1.82
N ILE A 9 -106.93 -14.12 1.37
CA ILE A 9 -105.49 -14.32 1.64
C ILE A 9 -104.64 -13.34 0.82
N LEU A 10 -105.07 -13.01 -0.40
CA LEU A 10 -104.34 -12.09 -1.28
C LEU A 10 -104.46 -10.62 -0.85
N VAL A 11 -105.59 -10.23 -0.24
CA VAL A 11 -105.77 -8.91 0.39
C VAL A 11 -105.00 -8.80 1.71
N LEU A 12 -104.87 -9.89 2.46
CA LEU A 12 -104.09 -9.92 3.71
C LEU A 12 -102.58 -9.83 3.47
N ALA A 13 -102.09 -10.29 2.31
CA ALA A 13 -100.66 -10.26 1.96
C ALA A 13 -100.15 -8.88 1.49
N ILE A 14 -101.03 -7.94 1.15
CA ILE A 14 -100.66 -6.58 0.70
C ILE A 14 -100.61 -5.58 1.89
N SER A 15 -101.02 -6.01 3.08
CA SER A 15 -100.99 -5.18 4.30
C SER A 15 -99.68 -5.32 5.10
N PHE A 16 -98.63 -5.90 4.53
CA PHE A 16 -97.31 -5.95 5.15
C PHE A 16 -96.61 -4.58 5.01
N SER A 17 -97.07 -3.67 5.86
CA SER A 17 -96.31 -2.64 6.56
C SER A 17 -95.07 -2.12 5.85
N THR A 18 -95.18 -0.94 5.24
CA THR A 18 -94.03 -0.03 5.17
C THR A 18 -93.68 0.39 6.59
N ILE A 19 -92.71 -0.30 7.21
CA ILE A 19 -92.10 0.17 8.45
C ILE A 19 -91.25 1.37 8.03
N ILE A 20 -91.76 2.57 8.26
CA ILE A 20 -90.94 3.78 8.28
C ILE A 20 -90.09 3.65 9.54
N THR A 21 -88.90 3.07 9.42
CA THR A 21 -87.93 3.00 10.50
C THR A 21 -87.47 4.44 10.76
N ALA A 22 -87.92 5.04 11.85
CA ALA A 22 -87.38 6.31 12.30
C ALA A 22 -85.87 6.13 12.51
N ALA A 23 -85.06 6.90 11.79
CA ALA A 23 -83.61 6.81 11.85
C ALA A 23 -83.14 7.05 13.29
N THR A 24 -82.58 6.02 13.94
CA THR A 24 -82.07 6.14 15.30
C THR A 24 -80.60 6.54 15.27
N ILE A 25 -80.29 7.71 15.81
CA ILE A 25 -78.90 8.19 15.95
C ILE A 25 -78.22 7.34 17.03
N THR A 26 -77.19 6.57 16.67
CA THR A 26 -76.58 5.57 17.56
C THR A 26 -75.48 6.14 18.46
N ASP A 27 -74.83 7.22 18.04
CA ASP A 27 -73.59 7.76 18.62
C ASP A 27 -73.75 9.14 19.28
N VAL A 28 -74.93 9.74 19.22
CA VAL A 28 -75.27 10.98 19.94
C VAL A 28 -76.27 10.65 21.05
N PRO A 29 -75.85 10.68 22.34
CA PRO A 29 -76.75 10.43 23.46
C PRO A 29 -77.91 11.45 23.52
N LYS A 30 -79.10 11.03 23.96
CA LYS A 30 -80.29 11.90 24.06
C LYS A 30 -80.12 13.13 24.96
N ASN A 31 -79.18 13.07 25.91
CA ASN A 31 -78.84 14.17 26.81
C ASN A 31 -77.68 15.04 26.29
N HIS A 32 -77.16 14.77 25.09
CA HIS A 32 -76.12 15.56 24.47
C HIS A 32 -76.70 16.88 23.97
N TRP A 33 -75.95 17.98 24.14
CA TRP A 33 -76.41 19.33 23.78
C TRP A 33 -76.84 19.45 22.32
N ALA A 34 -76.15 18.76 21.40
CA ALA A 34 -76.45 18.77 19.97
C ALA A 34 -77.52 17.76 19.53
N TYR A 35 -78.04 16.91 20.43
CA TYR A 35 -78.90 15.79 20.04
C TYR A 35 -80.17 16.27 19.31
N GLU A 36 -80.83 17.29 19.86
CA GLU A 36 -82.05 17.84 19.25
C GLU A 36 -81.78 18.49 17.90
N ASP A 37 -80.67 19.21 17.75
CA ASP A 37 -80.30 19.88 16.49
C ASP A 37 -79.87 18.90 15.40
N VAL A 38 -79.12 17.86 15.77
CA VAL A 38 -78.72 16.77 14.87
C VAL A 38 -79.95 15.99 14.41
N LYS A 39 -80.83 15.65 15.35
CA LYS A 39 -82.09 14.96 15.05
C LYS A 39 -82.98 15.80 14.14
N PHE A 40 -83.12 17.09 14.44
CA PHE A 40 -83.85 18.03 13.58
C PHE A 40 -83.28 18.07 12.16
N SER A 41 -81.95 18.11 12.03
CA SER A 41 -81.26 18.15 10.73
C SER A 41 -81.45 16.87 9.91
N ILE A 42 -81.48 15.71 10.57
CA ILE A 42 -81.76 14.41 9.94
C ILE A 42 -83.23 14.29 9.56
N ASP A 43 -84.15 14.67 10.45
CA ASP A 43 -85.60 14.65 10.22
C ASP A 43 -86.00 15.57 9.05
N LYS A 44 -85.25 16.66 8.84
CA LYS A 44 -85.39 17.57 7.70
C LYS A 44 -84.65 17.11 6.43
N GLY A 45 -83.94 15.98 6.47
CA GLY A 45 -83.18 15.44 5.34
C GLY A 45 -81.95 16.27 4.95
N LEU A 46 -81.48 17.16 5.83
CA LEU A 46 -80.29 17.98 5.61
C LEU A 46 -79.01 17.17 5.82
N LEU A 47 -79.04 16.31 6.84
CA LEU A 47 -77.95 15.40 7.20
C LEU A 47 -78.45 13.96 7.05
N GLU A 48 -77.56 13.07 6.61
CA GLU A 48 -77.82 11.64 6.56
C GLU A 48 -76.95 10.95 7.61
N LEU A 49 -77.49 9.90 8.23
CA LEU A 49 -76.68 9.00 9.04
C LEU A 49 -75.84 8.11 8.12
N PHE A 50 -74.69 7.67 8.62
CA PHE A 50 -73.93 6.62 7.97
C PHE A 50 -74.73 5.32 7.95
N GLU A 51 -74.33 4.36 7.10
CA GLU A 51 -75.04 3.07 6.95
C GLU A 51 -75.14 2.28 8.26
N ASP A 52 -74.24 2.55 9.22
CA ASP A 52 -74.21 1.98 10.57
C ASP A 52 -75.12 2.73 11.59
N GLY A 53 -75.83 3.77 11.16
CA GLY A 53 -76.71 4.59 11.99
C GLY A 53 -75.99 5.66 12.83
N SER A 54 -74.68 5.84 12.65
CA SER A 54 -73.91 6.89 13.33
C SER A 54 -74.03 8.25 12.63
N PHE A 55 -73.85 9.34 13.37
CA PHE A 55 -73.78 10.71 12.88
C PHE A 55 -72.33 11.19 12.68
N ARG A 56 -71.40 10.73 13.52
CA ARG A 56 -69.96 11.04 13.54
C ARG A 56 -69.64 12.53 13.64
N GLY A 57 -70.31 13.22 14.57
CA GLY A 57 -70.16 14.67 14.75
C GLY A 57 -68.76 15.16 15.15
N SER A 58 -67.84 14.26 15.50
CA SER A 58 -66.43 14.59 15.81
C SER A 58 -65.49 14.48 14.61
N ASP A 59 -65.94 13.90 13.49
CA ASP A 59 -65.12 13.76 12.29
C ASP A 59 -65.03 15.10 11.55
N THR A 60 -63.90 15.33 10.86
CA THR A 60 -63.71 16.52 10.03
C THR A 60 -64.62 16.46 8.81
N VAL A 61 -65.44 17.50 8.60
CA VAL A 61 -66.29 17.63 7.40
C VAL A 61 -65.44 18.06 6.20
N THR A 62 -65.52 17.32 5.10
CA THR A 62 -64.86 17.71 3.83
C THR A 62 -65.62 18.87 3.15
N ARG A 63 -64.93 19.70 2.35
CA ARG A 63 -65.57 20.78 1.56
C ARG A 63 -66.72 20.27 0.68
N TYR A 64 -66.60 19.06 0.15
CA TYR A 64 -67.65 18.41 -0.66
C TYR A 64 -68.89 18.07 0.17
N GLN A 65 -68.72 17.49 1.35
CA GLN A 65 -69.84 17.19 2.26
C GLN A 65 -70.55 18.46 2.72
N LEU A 66 -69.80 19.48 3.11
CA LEU A 66 -70.37 20.78 3.49
C LEU A 66 -71.17 21.40 2.33
N ALA A 67 -70.64 21.41 1.12
CA ALA A 67 -71.33 21.94 -0.06
C ALA A 67 -72.64 21.19 -0.37
N ALA A 68 -72.65 19.86 -0.21
CA ALA A 68 -73.84 19.05 -0.41
C ALA A 68 -74.94 19.36 0.63
N ILE A 69 -74.56 19.56 1.90
CA ILE A 69 -75.48 19.94 2.99
C ILE A 69 -76.08 21.33 2.71
N ILE A 70 -75.25 22.30 2.34
CA ILE A 70 -75.70 23.65 2.00
C ILE A 70 -76.65 23.63 0.80
N ALA A 71 -76.34 22.85 -0.24
CA ALA A 71 -77.20 22.72 -1.42
C ALA A 71 -78.59 22.12 -1.08
N ARG A 72 -78.62 21.13 -0.19
CA ARG A 72 -79.88 20.53 0.31
C ARG A 72 -80.68 21.52 1.15
N LEU A 73 -80.00 22.26 2.03
CA LEU A 73 -80.62 23.30 2.85
C LEU A 73 -81.29 24.38 1.97
N LEU A 74 -80.58 24.91 0.98
CA LEU A 74 -81.12 25.91 0.05
C LEU A 74 -82.35 25.40 -0.70
N LYS A 75 -82.35 24.12 -1.08
CA LYS A 75 -83.49 23.48 -1.76
C LYS A 75 -84.72 23.33 -0.85
N GLU A 76 -84.53 23.00 0.42
CA GLU A 76 -85.63 22.90 1.39
C GLU A 76 -86.21 24.25 1.80
N ILE A 77 -85.38 25.31 1.77
CA ILE A 77 -85.83 26.69 1.93
C ILE A 77 -86.68 27.12 0.72
N GLU A 78 -86.24 26.81 -0.51
CA GLU A 78 -86.99 27.12 -1.75
C GLU A 78 -88.36 26.44 -1.78
N ARG A 79 -88.46 25.24 -1.21
CA ARG A 79 -89.71 24.48 -1.06
C ARG A 79 -90.64 25.00 0.04
N GLY A 80 -90.19 25.94 0.86
CA GLY A 80 -90.96 26.51 1.98
C GLY A 80 -91.09 25.58 3.20
N THR A 81 -90.35 24.48 3.25
CA THR A 81 -90.36 23.50 4.36
C THR A 81 -89.60 24.00 5.59
N ILE A 82 -88.65 24.92 5.37
CA ILE A 82 -87.85 25.62 6.37
C ILE A 82 -88.07 27.12 6.14
N SER A 83 -88.68 27.79 7.12
CA SER A 83 -88.90 29.23 7.08
C SER A 83 -87.69 29.91 7.71
N LEU A 84 -86.89 30.62 6.93
CA LEU A 84 -85.80 31.44 7.46
C LEU A 84 -86.38 32.71 8.07
N SER A 85 -85.93 33.06 9.28
CA SER A 85 -86.22 34.36 9.83
C SER A 85 -85.40 35.44 9.11
N GLN A 86 -85.82 36.70 9.23
CA GLN A 86 -85.04 37.82 8.68
C GLN A 86 -83.66 37.92 9.32
N GLN A 87 -83.53 37.49 10.58
CA GLN A 87 -82.28 37.42 11.31
C GLN A 87 -81.33 36.37 10.72
N ASP A 88 -81.84 35.18 10.35
CA ASP A 88 -81.01 34.12 9.75
C ASP A 88 -80.47 34.54 8.38
N MET A 89 -81.29 35.22 7.58
CA MET A 89 -80.87 35.78 6.29
C MET A 89 -79.81 36.88 6.43
N GLN A 90 -79.82 37.61 7.54
CA GLN A 90 -78.81 38.62 7.84
C GLN A 90 -77.48 37.98 8.21
N VAL A 91 -77.50 36.96 9.08
CA VAL A 91 -76.29 36.19 9.46
C VAL A 91 -75.68 35.49 8.25
N LEU A 92 -76.49 34.86 7.40
CA LEU A 92 -75.98 34.22 6.17
C LEU A 92 -75.35 35.24 5.22
N ARG A 93 -75.92 36.45 5.12
CA ARG A 93 -75.36 37.52 4.30
C ARG A 93 -74.04 38.02 4.86
N GLU A 94 -73.94 38.19 6.17
CA GLU A 94 -72.71 38.59 6.87
C GLU A 94 -71.60 37.54 6.67
N LEU A 95 -71.93 36.27 6.90
CA LEU A 95 -71.01 35.14 6.73
C LEU A 95 -70.55 34.98 5.27
N THR A 96 -71.44 35.22 4.31
CA THR A 96 -71.09 35.20 2.87
C THR A 96 -70.09 36.30 2.52
N VAL A 97 -70.24 37.48 3.10
CA VAL A 97 -69.30 38.59 2.91
C VAL A 97 -67.95 38.29 3.57
N GLU A 98 -67.96 37.71 4.78
CA GLU A 98 -66.75 37.32 5.51
C GLU A 98 -65.93 36.25 4.75
N PHE A 99 -66.58 35.20 4.22
CA PHE A 99 -65.89 34.16 3.45
C PHE A 99 -65.47 34.58 2.04
N GLN A 100 -66.06 35.64 1.48
CA GLN A 100 -65.70 36.10 0.14
C GLN A 100 -64.24 36.56 0.09
N GLU A 101 -63.76 37.27 1.12
CA GLU A 101 -62.38 37.74 1.21
C GLU A 101 -61.40 36.57 1.33
N GLU A 102 -61.71 35.56 2.15
CA GLU A 102 -60.88 34.37 2.30
C GLU A 102 -60.76 33.55 1.00
N LEU A 103 -61.85 33.43 0.23
CA LEU A 103 -61.82 32.71 -1.05
C LEU A 103 -60.96 33.45 -2.10
N VAL A 104 -60.97 34.78 -2.09
CA VAL A 104 -60.10 35.59 -2.94
C VAL A 104 -58.63 35.42 -2.54
N ASP A 105 -58.31 35.46 -1.24
CA ASP A 105 -56.95 35.20 -0.74
C ASP A 105 -56.47 33.78 -1.08
N LEU A 106 -57.35 32.78 -0.99
CA LEU A 106 -57.05 31.41 -1.39
C LEU A 106 -56.74 31.30 -2.89
N ALA A 107 -57.49 32.02 -3.74
CA ALA A 107 -57.24 32.06 -5.18
C ALA A 107 -55.87 32.69 -5.50
N ILE A 108 -55.55 33.81 -4.85
CA ILE A 108 -54.24 34.49 -4.98
C ILE A 108 -53.11 33.56 -4.53
N LYS A 109 -53.25 32.89 -3.37
CA LYS A 109 -52.26 31.90 -2.90
C LYS A 109 -52.09 30.74 -3.87
N GLY A 110 -53.17 30.26 -4.49
CA GLY A 110 -53.12 29.22 -5.51
C GLY A 110 -52.31 29.64 -6.74
N GLU A 111 -52.46 30.89 -7.18
CA GLU A 111 -51.69 31.46 -8.30
C GLU A 111 -50.20 31.61 -7.95
N VAL A 112 -49.89 32.11 -6.75
CA VAL A 112 -48.50 32.21 -6.25
C VAL A 112 -47.85 30.83 -6.16
N PHE A 113 -48.55 29.82 -5.63
CA PHE A 113 -48.02 28.45 -5.58
C PHE A 113 -47.79 27.88 -6.98
N SER A 114 -48.70 28.11 -7.92
CA SER A 114 -48.51 27.68 -9.31
C SER A 114 -47.26 28.30 -9.93
N GLU A 115 -46.99 29.57 -9.65
CA GLU A 115 -45.81 30.25 -10.17
C GLU A 115 -44.52 29.75 -9.50
N GLN A 116 -44.55 29.50 -8.18
CA GLN A 116 -43.44 28.87 -7.47
C GLN A 116 -43.13 27.46 -8.02
N ILE A 117 -44.15 26.68 -8.36
CA ILE A 117 -43.97 25.34 -8.95
C ILE A 117 -43.25 25.45 -10.29
N LYS A 118 -43.64 26.37 -11.18
CA LYS A 118 -42.95 26.58 -12.46
C LYS A 118 -41.48 26.96 -12.28
N VAL A 119 -41.19 27.90 -11.38
CA VAL A 119 -39.81 28.30 -11.08
C VAL A 119 -39.00 27.12 -10.52
N LEU A 120 -39.64 26.26 -9.72
CA LEU A 120 -39.00 25.06 -9.19
C LEU A 120 -38.70 24.05 -10.30
N GLU A 121 -39.63 23.83 -11.23
CA GLU A 121 -39.45 22.95 -12.40
C GLU A 121 -38.31 23.44 -13.29
N GLU A 122 -38.22 24.75 -13.53
CA GLU A 122 -37.10 25.34 -14.28
C GLU A 122 -35.76 25.14 -13.57
N LYS A 123 -35.70 25.34 -12.25
CA LYS A 123 -34.47 25.07 -11.47
C LYS A 123 -34.07 23.60 -11.48
N ILE A 124 -35.04 22.68 -11.46
CA ILE A 124 -34.77 21.24 -11.56
C ILE A 124 -34.14 20.93 -12.92
N LEU A 125 -34.66 21.51 -14.00
CA LEU A 125 -34.11 21.31 -15.34
C LEU A 125 -32.65 21.77 -15.45
N ILE A 126 -32.34 22.95 -14.90
CA ILE A 126 -30.97 23.50 -14.90
C ILE A 126 -30.04 22.59 -14.08
N HIS A 127 -30.48 22.14 -12.90
CA HIS A 127 -29.67 21.21 -12.11
C HIS A 127 -29.44 19.87 -12.80
N ASP A 128 -30.42 19.34 -13.56
CA ASP A 128 -30.24 18.10 -14.34
C ASP A 128 -29.19 18.28 -15.45
N GLU A 129 -29.11 19.45 -16.06
CA GLU A 129 -28.06 19.82 -17.02
C GLU A 129 -26.68 19.87 -16.33
N ASP A 130 -26.55 20.60 -15.22
CA ASP A 130 -25.31 20.68 -14.43
C ASP A 130 -24.84 19.29 -13.96
N ILE A 131 -25.76 18.45 -13.49
CA ILE A 131 -25.47 17.06 -13.08
C ILE A 131 -24.96 16.26 -14.27
N THR A 132 -25.56 16.43 -15.45
CA THR A 132 -25.12 15.73 -16.67
C THR A 132 -23.71 16.14 -17.07
N ASP A 133 -23.38 17.43 -16.99
CA ASP A 133 -22.05 17.93 -17.32
C ASP A 133 -20.97 17.47 -16.32
N ILE A 134 -21.27 17.50 -15.02
CA ILE A 134 -20.39 16.96 -13.97
C ILE A 134 -20.13 15.48 -14.20
N ILE A 135 -21.16 14.68 -14.48
CA ILE A 135 -21.02 13.25 -14.72
C ILE A 135 -20.26 12.97 -16.02
N GLY A 136 -20.62 13.68 -17.10
CA GLY A 136 -20.12 13.43 -18.44
C GLY A 136 -18.69 13.89 -18.66
N THR A 137 -18.31 15.02 -18.08
CA THR A 137 -17.02 15.67 -18.35
C THR A 137 -16.05 15.47 -17.19
N ASP A 138 -16.42 15.91 -15.99
CA ASP A 138 -15.51 15.93 -14.85
C ASP A 138 -15.27 14.52 -14.30
N ILE A 139 -16.33 13.76 -14.00
CA ILE A 139 -16.21 12.41 -13.45
C ILE A 139 -15.54 11.47 -14.46
N ALA A 140 -15.87 11.58 -15.75
CA ALA A 140 -15.21 10.81 -16.79
C ALA A 140 -13.72 11.16 -16.93
N GLY A 141 -13.38 12.46 -16.90
CA GLY A 141 -11.99 12.93 -16.92
C GLY A 141 -11.19 12.43 -15.71
N ILE A 142 -11.74 12.56 -14.50
CA ILE A 142 -11.14 12.04 -13.26
C ILE A 142 -10.92 10.54 -13.34
N ARG A 143 -11.89 9.77 -13.88
CA ARG A 143 -11.75 8.32 -14.05
C ARG A 143 -10.58 7.97 -14.97
N GLU A 144 -10.43 8.71 -16.06
CA GLU A 144 -9.32 8.50 -17.00
C GLU A 144 -7.97 8.84 -16.35
N ASP A 145 -7.89 9.93 -15.59
CA ASP A 145 -6.69 10.30 -14.86
C ASP A 145 -6.33 9.26 -13.78
N ILE A 146 -7.33 8.70 -13.09
CA ILE A 146 -7.14 7.57 -12.15
C ILE A 146 -6.56 6.36 -12.88
N ASN A 147 -7.07 6.02 -14.07
CA ASN A 147 -6.55 4.90 -14.85
C ASN A 147 -5.07 5.10 -15.24
N LYS A 148 -4.72 6.30 -15.73
CA LYS A 148 -3.32 6.65 -16.04
C LYS A 148 -2.44 6.62 -14.80
N LEU A 149 -2.95 7.07 -13.65
CA LEU A 149 -2.22 7.03 -12.39
C LEU A 149 -1.94 5.58 -11.97
N ASN A 150 -2.93 4.70 -12.08
CA ASN A 150 -2.78 3.27 -11.78
C ASN A 150 -1.75 2.60 -12.69
N GLU A 151 -1.74 2.91 -13.99
CA GLU A 151 -0.74 2.39 -14.91
C GLU A 151 0.68 2.86 -14.52
N ARG A 152 0.83 4.14 -14.19
CA ARG A 152 2.11 4.69 -13.68
C ARG A 152 2.56 4.03 -12.38
N ILE A 153 1.63 3.77 -11.47
CA ILE A 153 1.92 3.05 -10.21
C ILE A 153 2.44 1.65 -10.51
N ASN A 154 1.73 0.88 -11.34
CA ASN A 154 2.14 -0.48 -11.69
C ASN A 154 3.54 -0.53 -12.34
N ASN A 155 3.83 0.40 -13.25
CA ASN A 155 5.15 0.50 -13.86
C ASN A 155 6.23 0.83 -12.81
N THR A 156 5.94 1.78 -11.90
CA THR A 156 6.86 2.14 -10.82
C THR A 156 7.11 0.97 -9.87
N GLU A 157 6.09 0.20 -9.53
CA GLU A 157 6.22 -1.01 -8.70
C GLU A 157 7.12 -2.06 -9.37
N SER A 158 6.99 -2.24 -10.69
CA SER A 158 7.87 -3.12 -11.47
C SER A 158 9.33 -2.63 -11.44
N ASP A 159 9.56 -1.33 -11.62
CA ASP A 159 10.91 -0.74 -11.57
C ASP A 159 11.54 -0.93 -10.19
N VAL A 160 10.77 -0.69 -9.12
CA VAL A 160 11.21 -0.92 -7.73
C VAL A 160 11.58 -2.39 -7.52
N SER A 161 10.80 -3.33 -8.04
CA SER A 161 11.14 -4.77 -7.96
C SER A 161 12.48 -5.08 -8.62
N SER A 162 12.75 -4.53 -9.81
CA SER A 162 14.03 -4.72 -10.51
C SER A 162 15.21 -4.11 -9.76
N ILE A 163 15.00 -2.95 -9.10
CA ILE A 163 16.00 -2.31 -8.25
C ILE A 163 16.31 -3.20 -7.04
N ILE A 164 15.30 -3.78 -6.38
CA ILE A 164 15.48 -4.70 -5.26
C ILE A 164 16.32 -5.91 -5.67
N ASP A 165 16.04 -6.53 -6.83
CA ASP A 165 16.84 -7.64 -7.35
C ASP A 165 18.31 -7.25 -7.57
N SER A 166 18.55 -6.03 -8.04
CA SER A 166 19.89 -5.49 -8.26
C SER A 166 20.64 -5.24 -6.94
N ILE A 167 19.94 -4.75 -5.91
CA ILE A 167 20.49 -4.56 -4.56
C ILE A 167 20.89 -5.91 -3.95
N ILE A 168 20.05 -6.94 -4.10
CA ILE A 168 20.38 -8.30 -3.62
C ILE A 168 21.66 -8.81 -4.28
N LYS A 169 21.80 -8.63 -5.60
CA LYS A 169 23.03 -9.02 -6.33
C LYS A 169 24.26 -8.25 -5.85
N LEU A 170 24.12 -6.96 -5.57
CA LEU A 170 25.21 -6.15 -5.02
C LEU A 170 25.66 -6.66 -3.64
N GLY A 171 24.73 -6.99 -2.74
CA GLY A 171 25.06 -7.55 -1.44
C GLY A 171 25.85 -8.87 -1.53
N LEU A 172 25.48 -9.75 -2.48
CA LEU A 172 26.24 -10.99 -2.73
C LEU A 172 27.64 -10.72 -3.29
N LEU A 173 27.79 -9.68 -4.12
CA LEU A 173 29.10 -9.26 -4.63
C LEU A 173 29.98 -8.69 -3.52
N GLU A 174 29.43 -7.89 -2.61
CA GLU A 174 30.14 -7.37 -1.43
C GLU A 174 30.65 -8.51 -0.54
N GLU A 175 29.83 -9.53 -0.28
CA GLU A 175 30.26 -10.71 0.46
C GLU A 175 31.45 -11.42 -0.22
N ARG A 176 31.37 -11.58 -1.55
CA ARG A 176 32.45 -12.20 -2.33
C ARG A 176 33.74 -11.36 -2.33
N ILE A 177 33.63 -10.04 -2.35
CA ILE A 177 34.79 -9.14 -2.23
C ILE A 177 35.47 -9.33 -0.87
N MET A 178 34.70 -9.35 0.23
CA MET A 178 35.26 -9.59 1.57
C MET A 178 35.99 -10.92 1.67
N GLN A 179 35.46 -11.98 1.04
CA GLN A 179 36.14 -13.28 1.00
C GLN A 179 37.46 -13.23 0.23
N ILE A 180 37.49 -12.55 -0.92
CA ILE A 180 38.68 -12.38 -1.74
C ILE A 180 39.74 -11.57 -0.98
N GLU A 181 39.35 -10.49 -0.31
CA GLU A 181 40.26 -9.66 0.50
C GLU A 181 40.90 -10.47 1.62
N LYS A 182 40.12 -11.30 2.31
CA LYS A 182 40.63 -12.22 3.34
C LYS A 182 41.64 -13.21 2.77
N GLN A 183 41.33 -13.82 1.62
CA GLN A 183 42.25 -14.74 0.94
C GLN A 183 43.54 -14.05 0.50
N ASN A 184 43.44 -12.81 0.02
CA ASN A 184 44.59 -12.02 -0.41
C ASN A 184 45.51 -11.68 0.79
N LEU A 185 44.95 -11.29 1.93
CA LEU A 185 45.71 -11.04 3.16
C LEU A 185 46.46 -12.30 3.63
N GLU A 186 45.77 -13.45 3.63
CA GLU A 186 46.38 -14.73 3.99
C GLU A 186 47.53 -15.11 3.03
N THR A 187 47.30 -14.93 1.72
CA THR A 187 48.32 -15.18 0.70
C THR A 187 49.53 -14.26 0.87
N GLN A 188 49.32 -12.98 1.18
CA GLN A 188 50.40 -12.04 1.44
C GLN A 188 51.23 -12.43 2.66
N LYS A 189 50.57 -12.91 3.73
CA LYS A 189 51.26 -13.43 4.91
C LYS A 189 52.12 -14.65 4.56
N GLN A 190 51.56 -15.62 3.83
CA GLN A 190 52.32 -16.80 3.38
C GLN A 190 53.53 -16.43 2.52
N ILE A 191 53.41 -15.42 1.66
CA ILE A 191 54.54 -14.91 0.87
C ILE A 191 55.60 -14.26 1.75
N ALA A 192 55.21 -13.51 2.79
CA ALA A 192 56.14 -12.90 3.74
C ALA A 192 56.91 -13.98 4.52
N ASP A 193 56.20 -14.97 5.08
CA ASP A 193 56.79 -16.07 5.84
C ASP A 193 57.77 -16.88 4.96
N LEU A 194 57.41 -17.17 3.71
CA LEU A 194 58.30 -17.87 2.76
C LEU A 194 59.55 -17.05 2.42
N ARG A 195 59.42 -15.72 2.30
CA ARG A 195 60.58 -14.85 2.04
C ARG A 195 61.54 -14.82 3.22
N GLU A 196 61.02 -14.77 4.44
CA GLU A 196 61.82 -14.79 5.66
C GLU A 196 62.62 -16.09 5.78
N ILE A 197 61.94 -17.25 5.63
CA ILE A 197 62.60 -18.56 5.66
C ILE A 197 63.69 -18.67 4.58
N ASN A 198 63.42 -18.18 3.36
CA ASN A 198 64.37 -18.29 2.27
C ASN A 198 65.60 -17.38 2.47
N LEU A 199 65.42 -16.20 3.09
CA LEU A 199 66.53 -15.33 3.48
C LEU A 199 67.39 -15.99 4.56
N GLU A 200 66.77 -16.55 5.60
CA GLU A 200 67.47 -17.25 6.69
C GLU A 200 68.31 -18.42 6.16
N ILE A 201 67.74 -19.28 5.32
CA ILE A 201 68.46 -20.41 4.70
C ILE A 201 69.63 -19.92 3.83
N THR A 202 69.43 -18.83 3.09
CA THR A 202 70.47 -18.27 2.22
C THR A 202 71.62 -17.70 3.04
N ASP A 203 71.32 -16.94 4.09
CA ASP A 203 72.32 -16.37 5.00
C ASP A 203 73.12 -17.47 5.71
N ASP A 204 72.46 -18.52 6.22
CA ASP A 204 73.12 -19.67 6.83
C ASP A 204 74.07 -20.38 5.85
N THR A 205 73.62 -20.56 4.60
CA THR A 205 74.43 -21.19 3.56
C THR A 205 75.64 -20.33 3.19
N ILE A 206 75.45 -19.01 3.06
CA ILE A 206 76.53 -18.06 2.78
C ILE A 206 77.54 -18.06 3.92
N GLN A 207 77.08 -18.01 5.17
CA GLN A 207 77.94 -18.03 6.34
C GLN A 207 78.76 -19.32 6.41
N GLY A 208 78.12 -20.48 6.21
CA GLY A 208 78.82 -21.76 6.19
C GLY A 208 79.85 -21.89 5.06
N LEU A 209 79.58 -21.31 3.88
CA LEU A 209 80.56 -21.23 2.79
C LEU A 209 81.72 -20.27 3.12
N SER A 210 81.42 -19.11 3.73
CA SER A 210 82.42 -18.13 4.17
C SER A 210 83.41 -18.74 5.18
N ASP A 211 82.89 -19.48 6.16
CA ASP A 211 83.71 -20.17 7.16
C ASP A 211 84.62 -21.21 6.49
N ARG A 212 84.10 -22.00 5.54
CA ARG A 212 84.89 -22.98 4.77
C ARG A 212 85.97 -22.31 3.92
N ILE A 213 85.68 -21.18 3.28
CA ILE A 213 86.66 -20.39 2.52
C ILE A 213 87.77 -19.91 3.45
N THR A 214 87.42 -19.39 4.62
CA THR A 214 88.39 -18.89 5.62
C THR A 214 89.31 -20.01 6.12
N ILE A 215 88.75 -21.19 6.42
CA ILE A 215 89.51 -22.38 6.79
C ILE A 215 90.45 -22.80 5.67
N ASN A 216 89.96 -22.86 4.42
CA ASN A 216 90.77 -23.26 3.28
C ASN A 216 91.88 -22.25 2.95
N ALA A 217 91.61 -20.94 3.08
CA ALA A 217 92.61 -19.89 2.94
C ALA A 217 93.73 -20.05 3.99
N THR A 218 93.36 -20.37 5.23
CA THR A 218 94.33 -20.64 6.31
C THR A 218 95.20 -21.86 5.99
N ARG A 219 94.58 -22.95 5.51
CA ARG A 219 95.30 -24.16 5.07
C ARG A 219 96.24 -23.89 3.91
N LEU A 220 95.83 -23.07 2.93
CA LEU A 220 96.67 -22.66 1.81
C LEU A 220 97.90 -21.89 2.28
N ASN A 221 97.74 -20.95 3.22
CA ASN A 221 98.87 -20.21 3.78
C ASN A 221 99.86 -21.16 4.50
N LEU A 222 99.36 -22.10 5.31
CA LEU A 222 100.22 -23.09 5.96
C LEU A 222 101.00 -23.96 4.96
N LEU A 223 100.33 -24.41 3.90
CA LEU A 223 100.99 -25.17 2.83
C LEU A 223 102.02 -24.31 2.07
N GLN A 224 101.73 -23.02 1.85
CA GLN A 224 102.66 -22.07 1.23
C GLN A 224 103.92 -21.90 2.09
N ASP A 225 103.76 -21.80 3.40
CA ASP A 225 104.86 -21.70 4.36
C ASP A 225 105.69 -23.00 4.39
N GLU A 226 105.03 -24.16 4.38
CA GLU A 226 105.67 -25.47 4.32
C GLU A 226 106.49 -25.65 3.04
N ILE A 227 105.92 -25.30 1.87
CA ILE A 227 106.64 -25.32 0.58
C ILE A 227 107.85 -24.39 0.61
N SER A 228 107.71 -23.20 1.21
CA SER A 228 108.81 -22.23 1.32
C SER A 228 109.95 -22.78 2.18
N ASN A 229 109.62 -23.42 3.31
CA ASN A 229 110.59 -24.09 4.17
C ASN A 229 111.29 -25.25 3.45
N LEU A 230 110.54 -26.14 2.80
CA LEU A 230 111.09 -27.27 2.04
C LEU A 230 112.01 -26.80 0.90
N LYS A 231 111.65 -25.71 0.21
CA LYS A 231 112.50 -25.12 -0.83
C LYS A 231 113.81 -24.60 -0.26
N ALA A 232 113.79 -23.93 0.90
CA ALA A 232 114.99 -23.47 1.58
C ALA A 232 115.88 -24.64 2.05
N GLU A 233 115.27 -25.72 2.54
CA GLU A 233 115.98 -26.94 2.92
C GLU A 233 116.65 -27.62 1.72
N LEU A 234 115.94 -27.75 0.59
CA LEU A 234 116.48 -28.26 -0.66
C LEU A 234 117.66 -27.42 -1.16
N GLU A 235 117.56 -26.09 -1.09
CA GLU A 235 118.64 -25.17 -1.50
C GLU A 235 119.87 -25.31 -0.59
N ASN A 236 119.68 -25.49 0.71
CA ASN A 236 120.77 -25.79 1.64
C ASN A 236 121.43 -27.14 1.32
N LYS A 237 120.64 -28.18 1.06
CA LYS A 237 121.14 -29.51 0.68
C LYS A 237 121.89 -29.48 -0.66
N ASN A 238 121.41 -28.73 -1.65
CA ASN A 238 122.10 -28.54 -2.91
C ASN A 238 123.45 -27.84 -2.72
N ARG A 239 123.51 -26.77 -1.90
CA ARG A 239 124.78 -26.12 -1.54
C ARG A 239 125.75 -27.06 -0.81
N GLU A 240 125.23 -27.96 0.03
CA GLU A 240 126.02 -28.99 0.70
C GLU A 240 126.59 -30.02 -0.30
N ILE A 241 125.78 -30.47 -1.26
CA ILE A 241 126.22 -31.35 -2.35
C ILE A 241 127.30 -30.69 -3.20
N GLU A 242 127.12 -29.43 -3.63
CA GLU A 242 128.12 -28.69 -4.40
C GLU A 242 129.47 -28.59 -3.65
N ARG A 243 129.44 -28.33 -2.33
CA ARG A 243 130.66 -28.31 -1.50
C ARG A 243 131.33 -29.67 -1.46
N LEU A 244 130.57 -30.74 -1.25
CA LEU A 244 131.09 -32.11 -1.22
C LEU A 244 131.63 -32.55 -2.58
N GLU A 245 131.03 -32.13 -3.69
CA GLU A 245 131.53 -32.38 -5.04
C GLU A 245 132.87 -31.68 -5.30
N VAL A 246 133.00 -30.41 -4.88
CA VAL A 246 134.28 -29.68 -4.92
C VAL A 246 135.32 -30.36 -4.04
N GLU A 247 134.95 -30.76 -2.82
CA GLU A 247 135.86 -31.47 -1.90
C GLU A 247 136.30 -32.81 -2.49
N ASN A 248 135.39 -33.60 -3.06
CA ASN A 248 135.69 -34.87 -3.72
C ASN A 248 136.59 -34.67 -4.96
N SER A 249 136.34 -33.62 -5.76
CA SER A 249 137.22 -33.24 -6.87
C SER A 249 138.64 -32.90 -6.40
N ASN A 250 138.76 -32.14 -5.31
CA ASN A 250 140.04 -31.84 -4.67
C ASN A 250 140.72 -33.12 -4.19
N TYR A 251 140.00 -34.02 -3.50
CA TYR A 251 140.54 -35.32 -3.07
C TYR A 251 141.02 -36.17 -4.26
N LYS A 252 140.27 -36.25 -5.35
CA LYS A 252 140.70 -36.93 -6.58
C LYS A 252 141.99 -36.31 -7.13
N THR A 253 142.09 -34.98 -7.14
CA THR A 253 143.30 -34.26 -7.59
C THR A 253 144.50 -34.56 -6.69
N TYR A 254 144.32 -34.55 -5.36
CA TYR A 254 145.35 -34.97 -4.40
C TYR A 254 145.74 -36.43 -4.61
N LEU A 255 144.80 -37.33 -4.86
CA LEU A 255 145.07 -38.75 -5.10
C LEU A 255 145.86 -38.96 -6.40
N TYR A 256 145.51 -38.25 -7.48
CA TYR A 256 146.29 -38.25 -8.73
C TYR A 256 147.67 -37.63 -8.53
N GLY A 257 147.78 -36.57 -7.72
CA GLY A 257 149.06 -35.94 -7.37
C GLY A 257 149.97 -36.88 -6.56
N VAL A 258 149.46 -37.52 -5.51
CA VAL A 258 150.20 -38.52 -4.72
C VAL A 258 150.51 -39.75 -5.56
N GLY A 259 149.58 -40.19 -6.42
CA GLY A 259 149.82 -41.25 -7.40
C GLY A 259 150.96 -40.90 -8.35
N ALA A 260 150.98 -39.68 -8.90
CA ALA A 260 152.04 -39.19 -9.77
C ALA A 260 153.38 -39.06 -9.04
N VAL A 261 153.40 -38.54 -7.80
CA VAL A 261 154.61 -38.44 -6.98
C VAL A 261 155.14 -39.82 -6.61
N SER A 262 154.27 -40.77 -6.29
CA SER A 262 154.64 -42.16 -6.00
C SER A 262 155.22 -42.83 -7.26
N LEU A 263 154.65 -42.56 -8.44
CA LEU A 263 155.15 -43.04 -9.72
C LEU A 263 156.52 -42.42 -10.08
N ILE A 264 156.72 -41.13 -9.78
CA ILE A 264 157.99 -40.42 -9.95
C ILE A 264 159.05 -40.95 -8.96
N LEU A 265 158.68 -41.22 -7.71
CA LEU A 265 159.57 -41.85 -6.72
C LEU A 265 159.97 -43.27 -7.12
N LEU A 266 159.06 -44.03 -7.76
CA LEU A 266 159.35 -45.36 -8.31
C LEU A 266 160.28 -45.30 -9.54
N LEU A 267 160.20 -44.23 -10.34
CA LEU A 267 161.09 -43.99 -11.49
C LEU A 267 162.46 -43.43 -11.11
N LEU A 268 162.60 -42.77 -9.95
CA LEU A 268 163.87 -42.29 -9.41
C LEU A 268 164.62 -43.34 -8.56
N SER A 269 164.00 -44.49 -8.28
CA SER A 269 164.64 -45.63 -7.61
C SER A 269 165.11 -46.74 -8.57
N SER A 270 165.23 -46.45 -9.88
CA SER A 270 165.86 -47.30 -10.90
C SER A 270 167.07 -46.59 -11.49
#